data_AF-A0A1H6M1K7-F1
#
_entry.id   AF-A0A1H6M1K7-F1
#
_cell.length_a   1.000
_cell.length_b   1.000
_cell.length_c   1.000
_cell.angle_alpha   90.00
_cell.angle_beta   90.00
_cell.angle_gamma   90.00
#
_symmetry.space_group_name_H-M   'P 1'
#
loop_
_entity.id
_entity.type
_entity.pdbx_description
1 polymer ?
#
loop_
_entity_poly.entity_id
_entity_poly.type
_entity_poly.pdbx_seq_one_letter_code
_entity_poly.pdbx_strand_id
1 'polypeptide(L)'
;MASKIKYTSDLDSLTSKEFKLLEKACTAIKHFVLKSDKINNVSHKTRDAHVTAYSTLKGTFFANENLEKYHIFPKQKLDCLIRISNAHMKLVSQKRTIPAYGFSVKISDEKQTIANFPLVNFPLFPINNVSQFLKIFISINRFFAGNILQKFWNLIRIMKNFLLVLPDVFHPSFMAEVLKFLRKRKHFILSFDYHSIGVYRLGNDLVKLKLVPKNTCTKFDERRIDHAIENYLKDNNYELELMVQYCYNLEKQPVNQLNKMWKNSDFVSIGTIKISEVIDKNNKWVEGLSFNPFESIKELQPVGRIQKLRDEAYKASFITRKNNY
;
A
#
# COMPACT_ATOMS: atom_id res chain seq x y z
N MET A 1 -2.18 -6.69 32.39
CA MET A 1 -2.22 -6.60 30.90
C MET A 1 -0.88 -6.07 30.42
N ALA A 2 -0.34 -6.59 29.30
CA ALA A 2 0.90 -6.06 28.74
C ALA A 2 0.68 -4.61 28.24
N SER A 3 1.65 -3.73 28.49
CA SER A 3 1.57 -2.33 28.04
C SER A 3 1.75 -2.23 26.52
N LYS A 4 1.01 -1.31 25.88
CA LYS A 4 1.15 -1.03 24.45
C LYS A 4 2.46 -0.29 24.21
N ILE A 5 3.27 -0.76 23.26
CA ILE A 5 4.53 -0.11 22.89
C ILE A 5 4.21 1.24 22.24
N LYS A 6 4.94 2.26 22.69
CA LYS A 6 4.80 3.63 22.21
C LYS A 6 5.79 3.92 21.09
N TYR A 7 5.40 4.84 20.23
CA TYR A 7 6.26 5.35 19.17
C TYR A 7 7.45 6.11 19.74
N THR A 8 8.61 5.85 19.16
CA THR A 8 9.86 6.58 19.36
C THR A 8 10.53 6.78 18.00
N SER A 9 11.21 7.91 17.80
CA SER A 9 11.75 8.29 16.49
C SER A 9 12.88 7.40 15.99
N ASP A 10 13.56 6.67 16.88
CA ASP A 10 14.62 5.71 16.53
C ASP A 10 14.10 4.54 15.66
N LEU A 11 12.81 4.21 15.76
CA LEU A 11 12.18 3.18 14.93
C LEU A 11 12.21 3.52 13.43
N ASP A 12 12.31 4.81 13.09
CA ASP A 12 12.31 5.33 11.73
C ASP A 12 13.71 5.66 11.20
N SER A 13 14.73 5.61 12.06
CA SER A 13 16.06 6.12 11.77
C SER A 13 16.72 5.40 10.59
N LEU A 14 17.12 6.19 9.60
CA LEU A 14 17.92 5.74 8.47
C LEU A 14 19.40 6.08 8.70
N THR A 15 20.29 5.21 8.25
CA THR A 15 21.72 5.49 8.23
C THR A 15 22.07 6.47 7.10
N SER A 16 23.21 7.16 7.17
CA SER A 16 23.67 8.06 6.10
C SER A 16 23.81 7.36 4.76
N LYS A 17 24.16 6.07 4.75
CA LYS A 17 24.21 5.24 3.55
C LYS A 17 22.82 5.01 2.95
N GLU A 18 21.82 4.78 3.79
CA GLU A 18 20.43 4.57 3.37
C GLU A 18 19.80 5.86 2.85
N PHE A 19 20.09 7.01 3.47
CA PHE A 19 19.69 8.32 2.93
C PHE A 19 20.24 8.57 1.53
N LYS A 20 21.55 8.36 1.30
CA LYS A 20 22.16 8.47 -0.04
C LYS A 20 21.56 7.48 -1.05
N LEU A 21 21.13 6.30 -0.61
CA LEU A 21 20.43 5.34 -1.48
C LEU A 21 18.99 5.80 -1.76
N LEU A 22 18.30 6.38 -0.79
CA LEU A 22 16.96 6.93 -0.96
C LEU A 22 16.96 8.07 -1.98
N GLU A 23 17.92 9.00 -1.91
CA GLU A 23 18.09 10.06 -2.92
C GLU A 23 18.25 9.48 -4.33
N LYS A 24 19.11 8.45 -4.47
CA LYS A 24 19.29 7.73 -5.76
C LYS A 24 18.01 7.03 -6.21
N ALA A 25 17.24 6.47 -5.28
CA ALA A 25 15.94 5.87 -5.57
C ALA A 25 14.94 6.93 -6.06
N CYS A 26 14.84 8.08 -5.40
CA CYS A 26 14.00 9.19 -5.84
C CYS A 26 14.39 9.66 -7.24
N THR A 27 15.68 9.78 -7.57
CA THR A 27 16.13 10.10 -8.93
C THR A 27 15.73 9.03 -9.95
N ALA A 28 15.83 7.74 -9.59
CA ALA A 28 15.41 6.64 -10.46
C ALA A 28 13.89 6.65 -10.71
N ILE A 29 13.08 6.90 -9.67
CA ILE A 29 11.62 7.08 -9.75
C ILE A 29 11.29 8.23 -10.70
N LYS A 30 11.89 9.41 -10.51
CA LYS A 30 11.64 10.58 -11.38
C LYS A 30 11.93 10.24 -12.85
N HIS A 31 13.06 9.58 -13.11
CA HIS A 31 13.43 9.17 -14.47
C HIS A 31 12.46 8.14 -15.08
N PHE A 32 11.97 7.18 -14.30
CA PHE A 32 10.94 6.25 -14.74
C PHE A 32 9.63 6.97 -15.06
N VAL A 33 9.14 7.77 -14.11
CA VAL A 33 7.88 8.53 -14.24
C VAL A 33 7.92 9.44 -15.47
N LEU A 34 9.03 10.13 -15.74
CA LEU A 34 9.22 10.97 -16.93
C LEU A 34 9.07 10.21 -18.26
N LYS A 35 9.33 8.91 -18.29
CA LYS A 35 9.19 8.07 -19.50
C LYS A 35 7.93 7.21 -19.49
N SER A 36 7.15 7.28 -18.41
CA SER A 36 6.13 6.29 -18.12
C SER A 36 4.92 6.34 -19.07
N ASP A 37 4.65 7.50 -19.67
CA ASP A 37 3.70 7.68 -20.79
C ASP A 37 4.06 6.80 -21.99
N LYS A 38 5.33 6.85 -22.44
CA LYS A 38 5.83 6.02 -23.54
C LYS A 38 5.90 4.54 -23.15
N ILE A 39 6.29 4.25 -21.90
CA ILE A 39 6.38 2.87 -21.39
C ILE A 39 5.00 2.21 -21.32
N ASN A 40 3.96 2.98 -20.98
CA ASN A 40 2.59 2.49 -20.82
C ASN A 40 1.68 2.79 -22.01
N ASN A 41 2.17 3.49 -23.03
CA ASN A 41 1.40 3.91 -24.20
C ASN A 41 0.13 4.70 -23.82
N VAL A 42 0.30 5.74 -23.00
CA VAL A 42 -0.78 6.66 -22.58
C VAL A 42 -0.33 8.12 -22.73
N SER A 43 -1.29 9.05 -22.75
CA SER A 43 -1.05 10.48 -22.97
C SER A 43 -0.57 11.27 -21.75
N HIS A 44 -0.33 10.61 -20.62
CA HIS A 44 0.05 11.27 -19.36
C HIS A 44 1.12 10.47 -18.62
N LYS A 45 1.87 11.13 -17.74
CA LYS A 45 2.84 10.44 -16.88
C LYS A 45 2.09 9.65 -15.80
N THR A 46 2.36 8.35 -15.75
CA THR A 46 1.74 7.41 -14.81
C THR A 46 2.52 7.30 -13.50
N ARG A 47 1.92 6.63 -12.51
CA ARG A 47 2.54 6.32 -11.20
C ARG A 47 3.77 5.41 -11.36
N ASP A 48 4.69 5.49 -10.40
CA ASP A 48 5.88 4.63 -10.39
C ASP A 48 5.53 3.14 -10.26
N ALA A 49 4.59 2.86 -9.36
CA ALA A 49 3.94 1.58 -9.18
C ALA A 49 2.43 1.79 -9.12
N HIS A 50 1.67 0.70 -9.17
CA HIS A 50 0.22 0.75 -9.13
C HIS A 50 -0.45 1.53 -10.27
N VAL A 51 0.10 1.39 -11.48
CA VAL A 51 -0.35 2.13 -12.67
C VAL A 51 -1.79 1.79 -13.04
N THR A 52 -2.10 0.50 -13.13
CA THR A 52 -3.44 0.04 -13.55
C THR A 52 -4.47 0.31 -12.46
N ALA A 53 -5.38 1.25 -12.69
CA ALA A 53 -6.58 1.43 -11.88
C ALA A 53 -7.66 0.43 -12.30
N TYR A 54 -8.33 -0.17 -11.32
CA TYR A 54 -9.50 -1.02 -11.52
C TYR A 54 -10.79 -0.26 -11.25
N SER A 55 -10.82 0.53 -10.17
CA SER A 55 -11.96 1.36 -9.79
C SER A 55 -11.54 2.39 -8.76
N THR A 56 -12.33 3.45 -8.61
CA THR A 56 -12.26 4.37 -7.48
C THR A 56 -13.62 4.40 -6.80
N LEU A 57 -13.66 4.24 -5.48
CA LEU A 57 -14.88 4.21 -4.70
C LEU A 57 -14.92 5.42 -3.79
N LYS A 58 -16.08 6.05 -3.67
CA LYS A 58 -16.35 7.08 -2.68
C LYS A 58 -17.31 6.52 -1.64
N GLY A 59 -17.13 6.95 -0.40
CA GLY A 59 -17.94 6.49 0.71
C GLY A 59 -17.72 7.35 1.95
N THR A 60 -18.14 6.81 3.09
CA THR A 60 -18.00 7.46 4.39
C THR A 60 -17.33 6.50 5.37
N PHE A 61 -16.32 6.99 6.08
CA PHE A 61 -15.74 6.32 7.23
C PHE A 61 -16.50 6.72 8.50
N PHE A 62 -16.95 5.73 9.24
CA PHE A 62 -17.62 5.85 10.53
C PHE A 62 -16.64 5.39 11.62
N ALA A 63 -16.06 6.34 12.34
CA ALA A 63 -15.15 6.06 13.46
C ALA A 63 -15.93 5.37 14.61
N ASN A 64 -15.29 4.38 15.23
CA ASN A 64 -15.87 3.70 16.39
C ASN A 64 -15.70 4.57 17.64
N GLU A 65 -16.81 5.03 18.22
CA GLU A 65 -16.82 5.88 19.42
C GLU A 65 -16.33 5.15 20.68
N ASN A 66 -16.50 3.83 20.73
CA ASN A 66 -16.04 3.01 21.86
C ASN A 66 -14.53 2.72 21.83
N LEU A 67 -13.80 3.30 20.87
CA LEU A 67 -12.35 3.17 20.81
C LEU A 67 -11.70 4.04 21.89
N GLU A 68 -10.76 3.47 22.65
CA GLU A 68 -9.95 4.19 23.67
C GLU A 68 -9.30 5.49 23.15
N LYS A 69 -9.12 5.59 21.82
CA LYS A 69 -8.51 6.73 21.12
C LYS A 69 -9.42 7.36 20.08
N TYR A 70 -10.74 7.39 20.32
CA TYR A 70 -11.69 7.93 19.34
C TYR A 70 -11.36 9.38 18.93
N HIS A 71 -10.81 10.19 19.85
CA HIS A 71 -10.40 11.59 19.61
C HIS A 71 -9.36 11.80 18.50
N ILE A 72 -8.69 10.76 18.00
CA ILE A 72 -7.78 10.87 16.84
C ILE A 72 -8.55 11.29 15.59
N PHE A 73 -9.81 10.87 15.47
CA PHE A 73 -10.69 11.29 14.39
C PHE A 73 -11.46 12.54 14.82
N PRO A 74 -11.43 13.63 14.03
CA PRO A 74 -12.08 14.88 14.42
C PRO A 74 -13.61 14.80 14.45
N LYS A 75 -14.19 13.86 13.70
CA LYS A 75 -15.63 13.63 13.59
C LYS A 75 -15.92 12.14 13.53
N GLN A 76 -17.13 11.74 13.94
CA GLN A 76 -17.60 10.35 13.80
C GLN A 76 -17.72 9.94 12.33
N LYS A 77 -18.15 10.86 11.45
CA LYS A 77 -18.32 10.63 10.02
C LYS A 77 -17.30 11.45 9.25
N LEU A 78 -16.52 10.79 8.41
CA LEU A 78 -15.48 11.39 7.57
C LEU A 78 -15.63 10.91 6.13
N ASP A 79 -15.24 11.75 5.18
CA ASP A 79 -15.23 11.37 3.78
C ASP A 79 -14.17 10.28 3.53
N CYS A 80 -14.52 9.32 2.68
CA CYS A 80 -13.62 8.23 2.32
C CYS A 80 -13.53 8.10 0.80
N LEU A 81 -12.29 7.98 0.30
CA LEU A 81 -12.00 7.67 -1.09
C LEU A 81 -11.06 6.49 -1.15
N ILE A 82 -11.39 5.50 -1.98
CA ILE A 82 -10.62 4.27 -2.16
C ILE A 82 -10.20 4.15 -3.60
N ARG A 83 -8.91 3.96 -3.87
CA ARG A 83 -8.40 3.59 -5.19
C ARG A 83 -7.99 2.12 -5.20
N ILE A 84 -8.62 1.33 -6.07
CA ILE A 84 -8.31 -0.07 -6.29
C ILE A 84 -7.42 -0.20 -7.53
N SER A 85 -6.32 -0.91 -7.41
CA SER A 85 -5.32 -0.99 -8.47
C SER A 85 -4.62 -2.33 -8.52
N ASN A 86 -3.92 -2.60 -9.63
CA ASN A 86 -2.85 -3.59 -9.62
C ASN A 86 -1.61 -2.99 -8.93
N ALA A 87 -0.65 -3.81 -8.46
CA ALA A 87 0.62 -3.34 -7.88
C ALA A 87 1.69 -2.99 -8.93
N HIS A 88 1.52 -3.47 -10.18
CA HIS A 88 2.55 -3.38 -11.21
C HIS A 88 2.88 -1.93 -11.63
N MET A 89 4.15 -1.72 -12.03
CA MET A 89 4.68 -0.44 -12.57
C MET A 89 4.24 -0.13 -14.00
N LYS A 90 3.49 -1.04 -14.62
CA LYS A 90 2.97 -0.90 -15.98
C LYS A 90 1.48 -1.17 -16.02
N LEU A 91 0.83 -0.71 -17.08
CA LEU A 91 -0.50 -1.18 -17.42
C LEU A 91 -0.48 -2.70 -17.61
N VAL A 92 -1.38 -3.38 -16.91
CA VAL A 92 -1.61 -4.82 -17.02
C VAL A 92 -3.01 -5.06 -17.55
N SER A 93 -3.23 -6.25 -18.11
CA SER A 93 -4.54 -6.65 -18.59
C SER A 93 -5.60 -6.56 -17.49
N GLN A 94 -6.81 -6.20 -17.88
CA GLN A 94 -7.99 -6.18 -17.01
C GLN A 94 -8.62 -7.58 -16.86
N LYS A 95 -8.23 -8.53 -17.73
CA LYS A 95 -8.57 -9.96 -17.59
C LYS A 95 -7.72 -10.55 -16.49
N ARG A 96 -8.27 -11.49 -15.69
CA ARG A 96 -7.60 -12.16 -14.55
C ARG A 96 -6.06 -12.21 -14.66
N THR A 97 -5.41 -11.31 -13.94
CA THR A 97 -3.95 -11.25 -13.80
C THR A 97 -3.48 -11.91 -12.51
N ILE A 98 -2.17 -11.89 -12.26
CA ILE A 98 -1.63 -12.12 -10.91
C ILE A 98 -2.35 -11.16 -9.94
N PRO A 99 -2.93 -11.67 -8.84
CA PRO A 99 -3.80 -10.89 -7.98
C PRO A 99 -3.02 -10.00 -7.00
N ALA A 100 -2.01 -9.28 -7.46
CA ALA A 100 -1.28 -8.32 -6.64
C ALA A 100 -2.03 -6.98 -6.65
N TYR A 101 -2.85 -6.73 -5.64
CA TYR A 101 -3.78 -5.61 -5.61
C TYR A 101 -3.39 -4.56 -4.58
N GLY A 102 -3.50 -3.31 -4.98
CA GLY A 102 -3.51 -2.15 -4.08
C GLY A 102 -4.94 -1.72 -3.77
N PHE A 103 -5.14 -1.24 -2.56
CA PHE A 103 -6.41 -0.72 -2.05
C PHE A 103 -6.10 0.49 -1.15
N SER A 104 -5.85 1.63 -1.81
CA SER A 104 -5.42 2.84 -1.13
C SER A 104 -6.62 3.61 -0.63
N VAL A 105 -6.70 3.81 0.68
CA VAL A 105 -7.78 4.55 1.35
C VAL A 105 -7.30 5.95 1.70
N LYS A 106 -8.12 6.95 1.43
CA LYS A 106 -7.97 8.32 1.90
C LYS A 106 -9.19 8.66 2.75
N ILE A 107 -8.96 9.05 3.99
CA ILE A 107 -9.96 9.58 4.91
C ILE A 107 -9.72 11.08 5.06
N SER A 108 -10.75 11.88 4.86
CA SER A 108 -10.65 13.34 4.93
C SER A 108 -11.81 13.94 5.73
N ASP A 109 -11.52 15.07 6.35
CA ASP A 109 -12.54 16.00 6.82
C ASP A 109 -12.53 17.18 5.85
N GLU A 110 -13.56 17.28 5.01
CA GLU A 110 -13.64 18.24 3.91
C GLU A 110 -12.39 18.17 3.00
N LYS A 111 -11.53 19.19 3.04
CA LYS A 111 -10.29 19.27 2.23
C LYS A 111 -9.06 18.76 2.99
N GLN A 112 -9.14 18.56 4.29
CA GLN A 112 -8.01 18.12 5.10
C GLN A 112 -7.89 16.59 5.05
N THR A 113 -6.71 16.10 4.66
CA THR A 113 -6.41 14.66 4.75
C THR A 113 -6.16 14.28 6.20
N ILE A 114 -6.99 13.38 6.74
CA ILE A 114 -6.81 12.81 8.06
C ILE A 114 -5.88 11.60 7.96
N ALA A 115 -6.14 10.70 7.02
CA ALA A 115 -5.35 9.51 6.84
C ALA A 115 -5.22 9.09 5.37
N ASN A 116 -4.04 8.65 5.00
CA ASN A 116 -3.77 7.91 3.77
C ASN A 116 -3.25 6.52 4.14
N PHE A 117 -4.02 5.50 3.82
CA PHE A 117 -3.68 4.09 4.02
C PHE A 117 -3.54 3.38 2.67
N PRO A 118 -2.34 3.43 2.06
CA PRO A 118 -1.98 2.60 0.91
C PRO A 118 -1.79 1.14 1.34
N LEU A 119 -2.87 0.36 1.28
CA LEU A 119 -2.92 -1.05 1.66
C LEU A 119 -2.78 -1.97 0.45
N VAL A 120 -2.43 -3.23 0.69
CA VAL A 120 -2.32 -4.27 -0.34
C VAL A 120 -2.90 -5.60 0.15
N ASN A 121 -3.28 -6.49 -0.77
CA ASN A 121 -3.95 -7.76 -0.40
C ASN A 121 -3.01 -8.87 0.08
N PHE A 122 -1.81 -8.52 0.53
CA PHE A 122 -0.84 -9.46 1.08
C PHE A 122 -0.23 -8.88 2.38
N PRO A 123 -0.16 -9.65 3.49
CA PRO A 123 0.09 -9.09 4.82
C PRO A 123 1.55 -8.79 5.15
N LEU A 124 2.50 -9.27 4.35
CA LEU A 124 3.93 -9.23 4.66
C LEU A 124 4.76 -8.67 3.51
N PHE A 125 5.99 -8.25 3.81
CA PHE A 125 6.94 -7.79 2.79
C PHE A 125 8.20 -8.64 2.81
N PRO A 126 8.73 -9.07 1.65
CA PRO A 126 9.78 -10.08 1.57
C PRO A 126 11.19 -9.58 1.91
N ILE A 127 11.40 -8.29 2.21
CA ILE A 127 12.73 -7.71 2.38
C ILE A 127 12.74 -6.81 3.60
N ASN A 128 13.65 -7.05 4.56
CA ASN A 128 13.79 -6.21 5.75
C ASN A 128 14.97 -5.25 5.65
N ASN A 129 16.00 -5.61 4.88
CA ASN A 129 17.19 -4.78 4.72
C ASN A 129 16.91 -3.58 3.80
N VAL A 130 16.85 -2.39 4.39
CA VAL A 130 16.59 -1.11 3.70
C VAL A 130 17.56 -0.86 2.55
N SER A 131 18.86 -1.01 2.77
CA SER A 131 19.88 -0.76 1.74
C SER A 131 19.73 -1.70 0.54
N GLN A 132 19.46 -2.99 0.79
CA GLN A 132 19.27 -3.98 -0.27
C GLN A 132 17.96 -3.75 -1.02
N PHE A 133 16.87 -3.44 -0.30
CA PHE A 133 15.61 -3.04 -0.91
C PHE A 133 15.80 -1.85 -1.86
N LEU A 134 16.45 -0.77 -1.41
CA LEU A 134 16.69 0.42 -2.23
C LEU A 134 17.52 0.10 -3.48
N LYS A 135 18.57 -0.73 -3.38
CA LYS A 135 19.36 -1.13 -4.54
C LYS A 135 18.54 -1.91 -5.58
N ILE A 136 17.73 -2.88 -5.11
CA ILE A 136 16.82 -3.64 -5.98
C ILE A 136 15.84 -2.68 -6.66
N PHE A 137 15.20 -1.80 -5.87
CA PHE A 137 14.21 -0.87 -6.36
C PHE A 137 14.76 0.15 -7.37
N ILE A 138 15.96 0.69 -7.12
CA ILE A 138 16.71 1.53 -8.09
C ILE A 138 16.95 0.76 -9.39
N SER A 139 17.41 -0.48 -9.31
CA SER A 139 17.69 -1.28 -10.50
C SER A 139 16.43 -1.66 -11.27
N ILE A 140 15.31 -1.95 -10.60
CA ILE A 140 14.00 -2.19 -11.24
C ILE A 140 13.55 -0.93 -12.01
N ASN A 141 13.59 0.23 -11.36
CA ASN A 141 13.23 1.50 -11.99
C ASN A 141 14.07 1.78 -13.25
N ARG A 142 15.40 1.60 -13.14
CA ARG A 142 16.32 1.76 -14.28
C ARG A 142 16.15 0.69 -15.35
N PHE A 143 15.78 -0.53 -14.99
CA PHE A 143 15.45 -1.58 -15.94
C PHE A 143 14.26 -1.18 -16.80
N PHE A 144 13.16 -0.73 -16.18
CA PHE A 144 11.97 -0.37 -16.95
C PHE A 144 12.12 0.93 -17.75
N ALA A 145 12.92 1.89 -17.28
CA ALA A 145 13.16 3.17 -17.95
C ALA A 145 14.36 3.20 -18.92
N GLY A 146 15.15 2.12 -18.96
CA GLY A 146 16.42 2.05 -19.67
C GLY A 146 16.34 1.47 -21.09
N ASN A 147 17.39 1.69 -21.86
CA ASN A 147 17.60 1.02 -23.16
C ASN A 147 18.02 -0.46 -22.97
N ILE A 148 18.22 -1.19 -24.07
CA ILE A 148 18.51 -2.63 -24.03
C ILE A 148 19.73 -2.99 -23.19
N LEU A 149 20.82 -2.23 -23.32
CA LEU A 149 22.05 -2.42 -22.53
C LEU A 149 21.80 -2.14 -21.05
N GLN A 150 21.13 -1.04 -20.73
CA GLN A 150 20.77 -0.71 -19.34
C GLN A 150 19.86 -1.77 -18.73
N LYS A 151 18.92 -2.33 -19.49
CA LYS A 151 18.07 -3.44 -19.04
C LYS A 151 18.90 -4.66 -18.66
N PHE A 152 19.79 -5.11 -19.52
CA PHE A 152 20.67 -6.24 -19.25
C PHE A 152 21.48 -6.05 -17.95
N TRP A 153 22.18 -4.93 -17.80
CA TRP A 153 22.99 -4.66 -16.61
C TRP A 153 22.16 -4.51 -15.33
N ASN A 154 20.99 -3.89 -15.41
CA ASN A 154 20.11 -3.77 -14.24
C ASN A 154 19.46 -5.11 -13.87
N LEU A 155 19.19 -6.00 -14.83
CA LEU A 155 18.74 -7.36 -14.53
C LEU A 155 19.77 -8.14 -13.71
N ILE A 156 21.06 -8.08 -14.10
CA ILE A 156 22.15 -8.67 -13.32
C ILE A 156 22.21 -8.08 -11.90
N ARG A 157 22.08 -6.75 -11.76
CA ARG A 157 22.06 -6.08 -10.46
C ARG A 157 20.87 -6.49 -9.60
N ILE A 158 19.69 -6.66 -10.19
CA ILE A 158 18.49 -7.16 -9.51
C ILE A 158 18.78 -8.56 -8.98
N MET A 159 19.22 -9.48 -9.82
CA MET A 159 19.55 -10.86 -9.43
C MET A 159 20.57 -10.91 -8.29
N LYS A 160 21.69 -10.17 -8.42
CA LYS A 160 22.74 -10.11 -7.39
C LYS A 160 22.21 -9.61 -6.04
N ASN A 161 21.43 -8.52 -6.03
CA ASN A 161 20.91 -7.98 -4.78
C ASN A 161 19.76 -8.83 -4.22
N PHE A 162 19.00 -9.51 -5.08
CA PHE A 162 17.94 -10.44 -4.67
C PHE A 162 18.51 -11.66 -3.94
N LEU A 163 19.62 -12.22 -4.40
CA LEU A 163 20.32 -13.31 -3.70
C LEU A 163 20.67 -12.95 -2.25
N LEU A 164 21.00 -11.68 -1.99
CA LEU A 164 21.34 -11.20 -0.64
C LEU A 164 20.14 -11.04 0.30
N VAL A 165 18.91 -11.02 -0.23
CA VAL A 165 17.67 -10.94 0.55
C VAL A 165 16.87 -12.24 0.50
N LEU A 166 17.43 -13.28 -0.12
CA LEU A 166 16.80 -14.59 -0.27
C LEU A 166 16.43 -15.24 1.09
N PRO A 167 17.23 -15.10 2.17
CA PRO A 167 16.82 -15.55 3.50
C PRO A 167 15.55 -14.87 4.02
N ASP A 168 15.35 -13.57 3.73
CA ASP A 168 14.13 -12.85 4.13
C ASP A 168 12.91 -13.40 3.37
N VAL A 169 13.07 -13.72 2.09
CA VAL A 169 12.02 -14.30 1.23
C VAL A 169 11.60 -15.68 1.73
N PHE A 170 12.56 -16.51 2.17
CA PHE A 170 12.28 -17.86 2.68
C PHE A 170 11.92 -17.92 4.17
N HIS A 171 11.73 -16.77 4.82
CA HIS A 171 11.30 -16.74 6.22
C HIS A 171 9.98 -17.52 6.39
N PRO A 172 9.84 -18.41 7.39
CA PRO A 172 8.71 -19.33 7.48
C PRO A 172 7.34 -18.65 7.51
N SER A 173 7.22 -17.49 8.17
CA SER A 173 5.96 -16.73 8.18
C SER A 173 5.59 -16.21 6.80
N PHE A 174 6.57 -15.76 6.02
CA PHE A 174 6.35 -15.26 4.67
C PHE A 174 5.89 -16.39 3.75
N MET A 175 6.60 -17.52 3.77
CA MET A 175 6.25 -18.70 2.95
C MET A 175 4.87 -19.27 3.29
N ALA A 176 4.50 -19.31 4.58
CA ALA A 176 3.17 -19.73 4.99
C ALA A 176 2.06 -18.83 4.40
N GLU A 177 2.27 -17.50 4.40
CA GLU A 177 1.31 -16.56 3.81
C GLU A 177 1.30 -16.64 2.27
N VAL A 178 2.43 -16.90 1.61
CA VAL A 178 2.47 -17.17 0.16
C VAL A 178 1.60 -18.38 -0.18
N LEU A 179 1.73 -19.49 0.55
CA LEU A 179 0.92 -20.69 0.32
C LEU A 179 -0.58 -20.44 0.53
N LYS A 180 -0.96 -19.68 1.58
CA LYS A 180 -2.36 -19.27 1.79
C LYS A 180 -2.87 -18.39 0.66
N PHE A 181 -2.06 -17.44 0.20
CA PHE A 181 -2.42 -16.51 -0.85
C PHE A 181 -2.62 -17.20 -2.20
N LEU A 182 -1.77 -18.18 -2.54
CA LEU A 182 -1.92 -18.99 -3.77
C LEU A 182 -3.27 -19.72 -3.83
N ARG A 183 -3.80 -20.16 -2.69
CA ARG A 183 -5.15 -20.78 -2.60
C ARG A 183 -6.27 -19.76 -2.87
N LYS A 184 -6.06 -18.50 -2.49
CA LYS A 184 -7.02 -17.40 -2.68
C LYS A 184 -6.87 -16.68 -4.02
N ARG A 185 -5.96 -17.08 -4.91
CA ARG A 185 -5.60 -16.33 -6.12
C ARG A 185 -6.73 -16.05 -7.12
N LYS A 186 -7.84 -16.78 -7.02
CA LYS A 186 -9.05 -16.64 -7.87
C LYS A 186 -10.21 -15.94 -7.14
N HIS A 187 -10.00 -15.49 -5.91
CA HIS A 187 -11.04 -14.80 -5.15
C HIS A 187 -11.39 -13.48 -5.83
N PHE A 188 -12.63 -13.04 -5.61
CA PHE A 188 -13.10 -11.74 -6.04
C PHE A 188 -12.27 -10.64 -5.35
N ILE A 189 -11.88 -9.61 -6.10
CA ILE A 189 -10.99 -8.56 -5.61
C ILE A 189 -11.54 -7.88 -4.35
N LEU A 190 -12.85 -7.61 -4.28
CA LEU A 190 -13.48 -6.99 -3.10
C LEU A 190 -13.63 -7.96 -1.91
N SER A 191 -13.33 -9.25 -2.07
CA SER A 191 -13.41 -10.24 -0.99
C SER A 191 -12.07 -10.44 -0.26
N PHE A 192 -11.02 -9.71 -0.62
CA PHE A 192 -9.72 -9.81 0.04
C PHE A 192 -9.67 -8.94 1.28
N ASP A 193 -8.92 -9.42 2.28
CA ASP A 193 -8.37 -8.55 3.32
C ASP A 193 -7.25 -7.69 2.71
N TYR A 194 -7.18 -6.42 3.12
CA TYR A 194 -6.11 -5.51 2.71
C TYR A 194 -5.32 -5.03 3.90
N HIS A 195 -3.99 -5.07 3.79
CA HIS A 195 -3.08 -4.94 4.91
C HIS A 195 -2.13 -3.77 4.72
N SER A 196 -1.75 -3.16 5.84
CA SER A 196 -0.77 -2.06 5.87
C SER A 196 0.67 -2.53 5.65
N ILE A 197 0.90 -3.84 5.80
CA ILE A 197 2.20 -4.53 5.89
C ILE A 197 3.03 -4.04 7.08
N GLY A 198 3.46 -2.78 7.02
CA GLY A 198 4.21 -2.14 8.09
C GLY A 198 3.32 -1.51 9.13
N VAL A 199 3.99 -0.96 10.14
CA VAL A 199 3.39 -0.38 11.34
C VAL A 199 2.95 1.05 11.06
N TYR A 200 1.92 1.47 11.78
CA TYR A 200 1.36 2.81 11.82
C TYR A 200 1.23 3.26 13.27
N ARG A 201 1.14 4.57 13.45
CA ARG A 201 0.72 5.17 14.71
C ARG A 201 -0.80 5.08 14.83
N LEU A 202 -1.25 4.91 16.06
CA LEU A 202 -2.59 5.25 16.50
C LEU A 202 -2.43 6.11 17.75
N GLY A 203 -2.28 7.42 17.53
CA GLY A 203 -1.76 8.36 18.51
C GLY A 203 -0.27 8.07 18.76
N ASN A 204 0.04 7.66 19.98
CA ASN A 204 1.39 7.19 20.32
C ASN A 204 1.54 5.67 20.33
N ASP A 205 0.49 4.88 20.08
CA ASP A 205 0.63 3.40 20.05
C ASP A 205 1.04 2.92 18.67
N LEU A 206 1.74 1.79 18.63
CA LEU A 206 2.11 1.12 17.41
C LEU A 206 1.07 0.06 17.02
N VAL A 207 0.58 0.13 15.79
CA VAL A 207 -0.43 -0.79 15.25
C VAL A 207 -0.11 -1.27 13.83
N LYS A 208 -0.60 -2.46 13.46
CA LYS A 208 -0.82 -2.83 12.05
C LYS A 208 -2.27 -2.64 11.68
N LEU A 209 -2.55 -2.18 10.46
CA LEU A 209 -3.91 -1.97 9.96
C LEU A 209 -4.33 -3.11 9.03
N LYS A 210 -5.61 -3.46 9.09
CA LYS A 210 -6.26 -4.37 8.15
C LYS A 210 -7.65 -3.85 7.78
N LEU A 211 -8.01 -3.87 6.51
CA LEU A 211 -9.39 -3.74 6.05
C LEU A 211 -9.98 -5.13 5.79
N VAL A 212 -11.18 -5.35 6.30
CA VAL A 212 -11.93 -6.61 6.12
C VAL A 212 -13.27 -6.30 5.46
N PRO A 213 -13.56 -6.87 4.28
CA PRO A 213 -14.88 -6.72 3.67
C PRO A 213 -15.95 -7.43 4.50
N LYS A 214 -17.09 -6.76 4.72
CA LYS A 214 -18.28 -7.35 5.37
C LYS A 214 -19.16 -8.01 4.31
N ASN A 215 -19.63 -9.22 4.60
CA ASN A 215 -20.65 -9.94 3.82
C ASN A 215 -20.40 -10.01 2.30
N THR A 216 -19.13 -10.03 1.87
CA THR A 216 -18.78 -10.03 0.44
C THR A 216 -18.54 -11.45 -0.08
N CYS A 217 -19.11 -11.77 -1.24
CA CYS A 217 -18.93 -13.08 -1.86
C CYS A 217 -17.46 -13.34 -2.23
N THR A 218 -16.97 -14.56 -2.01
CA THR A 218 -15.58 -14.93 -2.34
C THR A 218 -15.33 -15.10 -3.83
N LYS A 219 -16.38 -15.31 -4.62
CA LYS A 219 -16.36 -15.46 -6.07
C LYS A 219 -17.43 -14.57 -6.68
N PHE A 220 -17.08 -13.92 -7.77
CA PHE A 220 -18.00 -13.14 -8.60
C PHE A 220 -17.72 -13.51 -10.05
N ASP A 221 -18.75 -13.90 -10.79
CA ASP A 221 -18.59 -14.42 -12.16
C ASP A 221 -18.52 -13.29 -13.17
N GLU A 222 -17.34 -12.65 -13.22
CA GLU A 222 -16.99 -11.68 -14.24
C GLU A 222 -15.48 -11.83 -14.53
N ARG A 223 -15.14 -11.85 -15.82
CA ARG A 223 -13.76 -12.08 -16.28
C ARG A 223 -12.91 -10.83 -16.18
N ARG A 224 -13.51 -9.66 -16.33
CA ARG A 224 -12.88 -8.35 -16.28
C ARG A 224 -12.96 -7.74 -14.87
N ILE A 225 -11.82 -7.44 -14.25
CA ILE A 225 -11.76 -7.03 -12.84
C ILE A 225 -12.51 -5.73 -12.58
N ASP A 226 -12.39 -4.75 -13.49
CA ASP A 226 -13.10 -3.47 -13.44
C ASP A 226 -14.63 -3.65 -13.48
N HIS A 227 -15.12 -4.40 -14.46
CA HIS A 227 -16.56 -4.71 -14.58
C HIS A 227 -17.06 -5.52 -13.39
N ALA A 228 -16.24 -6.42 -12.84
CA ALA A 228 -16.62 -7.23 -11.67
C ALA A 228 -16.90 -6.35 -10.45
N ILE A 229 -16.10 -5.30 -10.24
CA ILE A 229 -16.31 -4.32 -9.18
C ILE A 229 -17.58 -3.51 -9.45
N GLU A 230 -17.71 -2.94 -10.65
CA GLU A 230 -18.84 -2.10 -11.02
C GLU A 230 -20.18 -2.85 -10.92
N ASN A 231 -20.25 -4.07 -11.47
CA ASN A 231 -21.47 -4.87 -11.45
C ASN A 231 -21.82 -5.35 -10.03
N TYR A 232 -20.82 -5.76 -9.22
CA TYR A 232 -21.09 -6.12 -7.84
C TYR A 232 -21.70 -4.95 -7.05
N LEU A 233 -21.16 -3.74 -7.23
CA LEU A 233 -21.58 -2.55 -6.47
C LEU A 233 -22.92 -1.95 -6.93
N LYS A 234 -23.47 -2.37 -8.08
CA LYS A 234 -24.84 -1.97 -8.50
C LYS A 234 -25.91 -2.58 -7.60
N ASP A 235 -25.70 -3.85 -7.21
CA ASP A 235 -26.74 -4.65 -6.54
C ASP A 235 -26.40 -4.94 -5.07
N ASN A 236 -25.23 -4.52 -4.59
CA ASN A 236 -24.76 -4.87 -3.25
C ASN A 236 -24.20 -3.65 -2.51
N ASN A 237 -24.60 -3.51 -1.24
CA ASN A 237 -23.91 -2.63 -0.30
C ASN A 237 -22.54 -3.21 0.03
N TYR A 238 -21.49 -2.41 -0.16
CA TYR A 238 -20.13 -2.81 0.18
C TYR A 238 -19.64 -2.03 1.39
N GLU A 239 -19.41 -2.76 2.48
CA GLU A 239 -18.88 -2.23 3.73
C GLU A 239 -17.56 -2.91 4.07
N LEU A 240 -16.65 -2.14 4.67
CA LEU A 240 -15.33 -2.60 5.10
C LEU A 240 -15.12 -2.23 6.57
N GLU A 241 -14.58 -3.15 7.35
CA GLU A 241 -14.13 -2.87 8.69
C GLU A 241 -12.66 -2.46 8.70
N LEU A 242 -12.34 -1.29 9.26
CA LEU A 242 -10.97 -0.89 9.54
C LEU A 242 -10.58 -1.41 10.91
N MET A 243 -9.66 -2.36 10.93
CA MET A 243 -9.17 -3.02 12.12
C MET A 243 -7.71 -2.69 12.40
N VAL A 244 -7.35 -2.69 13.68
CA VAL A 244 -5.96 -2.52 14.13
C VAL A 244 -5.53 -3.67 15.02
N GLN A 245 -4.26 -4.04 14.92
CA GLN A 245 -3.62 -4.99 15.83
C GLN A 245 -2.51 -4.24 16.58
N TYR A 246 -2.55 -4.23 17.92
CA TYR A 246 -1.59 -3.47 18.74
C TYR A 246 -0.27 -4.21 18.96
N CYS A 247 0.81 -3.45 19.09
CA CYS A 247 2.12 -3.96 19.49
C CYS A 247 2.26 -3.94 21.02
N TYR A 248 2.54 -5.10 21.61
CA TYR A 248 2.79 -5.25 23.05
C TYR A 248 4.24 -5.66 23.35
N ASN A 249 4.95 -6.24 22.37
CA ASN A 249 6.31 -6.72 22.50
C ASN A 249 6.99 -6.73 21.12
N LEU A 250 8.14 -6.03 21.00
CA LEU A 250 8.83 -5.88 19.71
C LEU A 250 9.46 -7.17 19.17
N GLU A 251 9.69 -8.20 19.99
CA GLU A 251 10.17 -9.49 19.52
C GLU A 251 9.06 -10.26 18.78
N LYS A 252 7.83 -10.20 19.31
CA LYS A 252 6.65 -10.89 18.73
C LYS A 252 5.96 -10.05 17.65
N GLN A 253 5.97 -8.73 17.81
CA GLN A 253 5.36 -7.74 16.94
C GLN A 253 6.41 -6.72 16.44
N PRO A 254 7.43 -7.14 15.69
CA PRO A 254 8.50 -6.24 15.28
C PRO A 254 8.01 -5.19 14.28
N VAL A 255 8.55 -3.97 14.42
CA VAL A 255 8.30 -2.84 13.51
C VAL A 255 9.09 -2.99 12.20
N ASN A 256 10.39 -3.30 12.30
CA ASN A 256 11.32 -3.29 11.18
C ASN A 256 11.58 -4.69 10.57
N GLN A 257 10.83 -5.71 10.99
CA GLN A 257 10.82 -7.04 10.37
C GLN A 257 9.44 -7.30 9.76
N LEU A 258 9.32 -6.99 8.47
CA LEU A 258 8.06 -7.00 7.71
C LEU A 258 7.72 -8.37 7.10
N ASN A 259 8.64 -9.33 7.12
CA ASN A 259 8.40 -10.72 6.67
C ASN A 259 7.89 -11.65 7.79
N LYS A 260 7.57 -11.11 8.97
CA LYS A 260 7.06 -11.85 10.13
C LYS A 260 5.62 -11.46 10.47
N MET A 261 4.75 -12.46 10.60
CA MET A 261 3.39 -12.26 11.11
C MET A 261 3.44 -11.93 12.60
N TRP A 262 2.69 -10.91 13.01
CA TRP A 262 2.47 -10.59 14.41
C TRP A 262 1.57 -11.65 15.05
N LYS A 263 1.92 -12.10 16.25
CA LYS A 263 1.19 -13.10 17.04
C LYS A 263 0.74 -12.48 18.37
N ASN A 264 -0.16 -13.13 19.10
CA ASN A 264 -0.55 -12.75 20.47
C ASN A 264 -1.07 -11.31 20.61
N SER A 265 -1.83 -10.87 19.62
CA SER A 265 -2.52 -9.58 19.59
C SER A 265 -3.66 -9.73 18.61
N ASP A 266 -4.89 -9.47 19.04
CA ASP A 266 -6.05 -9.62 18.17
C ASP A 266 -6.34 -8.32 17.42
N PHE A 267 -7.04 -8.45 16.29
CA PHE A 267 -7.53 -7.30 15.56
C PHE A 267 -8.78 -6.74 16.23
N VAL A 268 -8.81 -5.44 16.48
CA VAL A 268 -9.96 -4.72 16.99
C VAL A 268 -10.45 -3.68 15.99
N SER A 269 -11.76 -3.53 15.86
CA SER A 269 -12.40 -2.59 14.93
C SER A 269 -12.28 -1.15 15.44
N ILE A 270 -11.76 -0.26 14.60
CA ILE A 270 -11.68 1.19 14.88
C ILE A 270 -12.69 2.01 14.05
N GLY A 271 -13.44 1.34 13.17
CA GLY A 271 -14.48 1.99 12.38
C GLY A 271 -14.90 1.15 11.17
N THR A 272 -15.94 1.60 10.50
CA THR A 272 -16.48 0.97 9.29
C THR A 272 -16.49 1.97 8.14
N ILE A 273 -16.09 1.55 6.95
CA ILE A 273 -16.25 2.32 5.71
C ILE A 273 -17.48 1.78 4.99
N LYS A 274 -18.40 2.66 4.59
CA LYS A 274 -19.54 2.30 3.73
C LYS A 274 -19.38 2.99 2.39
N ILE A 275 -19.39 2.21 1.31
CA ILE A 275 -19.29 2.74 -0.05
C ILE A 275 -20.65 3.25 -0.52
N SER A 276 -20.65 4.42 -1.15
CA SER A 276 -21.85 5.08 -1.66
C SER A 276 -21.82 5.28 -3.17
N GLU A 277 -20.64 5.38 -3.78
CA GLU A 277 -20.51 5.73 -5.19
C GLU A 277 -19.27 5.07 -5.82
N VAL A 278 -19.41 4.68 -7.09
CA VAL A 278 -18.30 4.26 -7.95
C VAL A 278 -17.94 5.41 -8.88
N ILE A 279 -16.68 5.84 -8.83
CA ILE A 279 -16.11 6.83 -9.73
C ILE A 279 -15.44 6.10 -10.88
N ASP A 280 -15.67 6.58 -12.11
CA ASP A 280 -15.02 6.08 -13.31
C ASP A 280 -13.49 6.04 -13.12
N LYS A 281 -12.90 4.85 -13.30
CA LYS A 281 -11.46 4.62 -13.21
C LYS A 281 -10.63 5.48 -14.19
N ASN A 282 -11.24 5.95 -15.28
CA ASN A 282 -10.60 6.79 -16.29
C ASN A 282 -10.72 8.29 -15.97
N ASN A 283 -11.38 8.66 -14.86
CA ASN A 283 -11.50 10.04 -14.45
C ASN A 283 -10.10 10.62 -14.18
N LYS A 284 -9.69 11.61 -15.00
CA LYS A 284 -8.36 12.22 -14.94
C LYS A 284 -8.03 12.82 -13.58
N TRP A 285 -9.03 13.28 -12.83
CA TRP A 285 -8.84 13.78 -11.47
C TRP A 285 -8.25 12.71 -10.54
N VAL A 286 -8.67 11.44 -10.69
CA VAL A 286 -8.15 10.31 -9.91
C VAL A 286 -6.67 10.09 -10.17
N GLU A 287 -6.21 10.25 -11.41
CA GLU A 287 -4.78 10.19 -11.73
C GLU A 287 -4.00 11.30 -11.02
N GLY A 288 -4.62 12.48 -10.82
CA GLY A 288 -4.07 13.60 -10.05
C GLY A 288 -3.98 13.41 -8.54
N LEU A 289 -4.45 12.27 -7.98
CA LEU A 289 -4.44 12.02 -6.53
C LEU A 289 -3.09 11.49 -6.01
N SER A 290 -2.77 11.91 -4.78
CA SER A 290 -1.74 11.34 -3.91
C SER A 290 -2.39 10.53 -2.79
N PHE A 291 -1.81 9.37 -2.49
CA PHE A 291 -2.12 8.54 -1.31
C PHE A 291 -0.84 8.36 -0.48
N ASN A 292 0.01 9.39 -0.42
CA ASN A 292 1.22 9.34 0.40
C ASN A 292 0.83 9.19 1.87
N PRO A 293 1.24 8.12 2.56
CA PRO A 293 0.81 7.89 3.94
C PRO A 293 1.39 8.91 4.93
N PHE A 294 2.43 9.66 4.56
CA PHE A 294 2.98 10.75 5.36
C PHE A 294 2.23 12.09 5.21
N GLU A 295 1.25 12.17 4.30
CA GLU A 295 0.27 13.27 4.27
C GLU A 295 -0.85 13.09 5.32
N SER A 296 -0.84 11.99 6.08
CA SER A 296 -1.72 11.77 7.23
C SER A 296 -1.34 12.67 8.42
N ILE A 297 -2.28 12.91 9.33
CA ILE A 297 -1.97 13.51 10.64
C ILE A 297 -0.92 12.67 11.37
N LYS A 298 -0.11 13.30 12.23
CA LYS A 298 1.06 12.66 12.88
C LYS A 298 0.68 11.38 13.62
N GLU A 299 -0.50 11.36 14.22
CA GLU A 299 -1.09 10.28 15.01
C GLU A 299 -1.45 9.04 14.19
N LEU A 300 -1.49 9.16 12.85
CA LEU A 300 -1.82 8.09 11.90
C LEU A 300 -0.71 7.86 10.86
N GLN A 301 0.49 8.39 11.08
CA GLN A 301 1.62 8.19 10.17
C GLN A 301 2.24 6.79 10.29
N PRO A 302 2.85 6.26 9.22
CA PRO A 302 3.62 5.03 9.27
C PRO A 302 4.81 5.09 10.22
N VAL A 303 5.22 3.93 10.73
CA VAL A 303 6.41 3.73 11.56
C VAL A 303 7.26 2.60 10.98
N GLY A 304 8.57 2.81 10.96
CA GLY A 304 9.58 1.85 10.52
C GLY A 304 10.46 2.41 9.40
N ARG A 305 11.68 1.90 9.33
CA ARG A 305 12.73 2.34 8.41
C ARG A 305 12.34 2.18 6.94
N ILE A 306 11.78 1.03 6.55
CA ILE A 306 11.27 0.84 5.17
C ILE A 306 10.05 1.71 4.90
N GLN A 307 9.17 1.89 5.89
CA GLN A 307 8.01 2.77 5.75
C GLN A 307 8.45 4.22 5.52
N LYS A 308 9.49 4.69 6.23
CA LYS A 308 10.03 6.04 6.13
C LYS A 308 10.48 6.41 4.71
N LEU A 309 10.95 5.43 3.93
CA LEU A 309 11.33 5.63 2.52
C LEU A 309 10.17 6.12 1.65
N ARG A 310 8.94 5.76 2.02
CA ARG A 310 7.74 6.01 1.21
C ARG A 310 7.43 7.49 1.09
N ASP A 311 7.76 8.30 2.09
CA ASP A 311 7.47 9.73 2.04
C ASP A 311 8.11 10.38 0.80
N GLU A 312 9.44 10.27 0.69
CA GLU A 312 10.20 10.84 -0.41
C GLU A 312 9.93 10.15 -1.75
N ALA A 313 9.72 8.83 -1.74
CA ALA A 313 9.38 8.09 -2.95
C ALA A 313 8.02 8.52 -3.54
N TYR A 314 7.00 8.70 -2.70
CA TYR A 314 5.67 9.15 -3.14
C TYR A 314 5.72 10.61 -3.59
N LYS A 315 6.40 11.50 -2.86
CA LYS A 315 6.63 12.90 -3.27
C LYS A 315 7.31 12.97 -4.63
N ALA A 316 8.39 12.21 -4.83
CA ALA A 316 9.14 12.18 -6.09
C ALA A 316 8.23 11.75 -7.25
N SER A 317 7.45 10.67 -7.09
CA SER A 317 6.52 10.22 -8.13
C SER A 317 5.41 11.25 -8.38
N PHE A 318 4.80 11.80 -7.33
CA PHE A 318 3.68 12.74 -7.44
C PHE A 318 4.07 14.05 -8.13
N ILE A 319 5.15 14.68 -7.69
CA ILE A 319 5.65 15.96 -8.24
C ILE A 319 6.00 15.79 -9.72
N THR A 320 6.72 14.72 -10.08
CA THR A 320 7.10 14.49 -11.48
C THR A 320 5.92 14.23 -12.39
N ARG A 321 4.85 13.59 -11.88
CA ARG A 321 3.60 13.47 -12.63
C ARG A 321 2.94 14.83 -12.84
N LYS A 322 2.83 15.64 -11.77
CA LYS A 322 2.13 16.93 -11.80
C LYS A 322 2.82 18.00 -12.64
N ASN A 323 4.15 18.09 -12.61
CA ASN A 323 4.91 19.15 -13.30
C ASN A 323 4.86 19.07 -14.84
N ASN A 324 4.10 18.13 -15.41
CA ASN A 324 3.99 17.92 -16.85
C ASN A 324 2.52 17.77 -17.31
N TYR A 325 1.57 18.31 -16.52
CA TYR A 325 0.16 18.45 -16.92
C TYR A 325 -0.12 19.85 -17.46
#